data_AF-A0A2A4T215-F1
#
_entry.id   AF-A0A2A4T215-F1
#
_cell.length_a   1.000
_cell.length_b   1.000
_cell.length_c   1.000
_cell.angle_alpha   90.00
_cell.angle_beta   90.00
_cell.angle_gamma   90.00
#
_symmetry.space_group_name_H-M   'P 1'
#
loop_
_entity.id
_entity.type
_entity.pdbx_description
1 polymer ?
#
loop_
_entity_poly.entity_id
_entity_poly.type
_entity_poly.pdbx_seq_one_letter_code
_entity_poly.pdbx_strand_id
1 'polypeptide(L)'
;MRNGLSLKKQKNIKPTDNPIEVGDQWNISGIDPFSKLLLTLVPGKRTEANIHHAVADTAAKLKSGSPLPTTFTDGKSAYKSAILESFGRTYPVSRKSLRGRL
;
A
#
# COMPACT_ATOMS: atom_id res chain seq x y z
N MET A 1 21.77 -0.36 -15.86
CA MET A 1 20.52 -0.15 -15.10
C MET A 1 19.80 1.04 -15.73
N ARG A 2 18.61 0.87 -16.31
CA ARG A 2 17.86 2.00 -16.90
C ARG A 2 16.86 2.54 -15.87
N ASN A 3 16.99 3.83 -15.60
CA ASN A 3 16.21 4.61 -14.65
C ASN A 3 14.74 4.77 -15.09
N GLY A 4 13.81 4.32 -14.25
CA GLY A 4 12.79 5.18 -13.63
C GLY A 4 11.74 5.94 -14.45
N LEU A 5 11.56 5.72 -15.75
CA LEU A 5 10.46 6.34 -16.51
C LEU A 5 9.50 5.27 -17.03
N SER A 6 8.26 5.28 -16.54
CA SER A 6 7.15 4.49 -17.10
C SER A 6 6.96 4.88 -18.57
N LEU A 7 7.51 4.08 -19.48
CA LEU A 7 7.55 4.41 -20.91
C LEU A 7 6.15 4.51 -21.53
N LYS A 8 5.17 3.75 -21.02
CA LYS A 8 3.81 3.74 -21.58
C LYS A 8 2.77 3.34 -20.54
N LYS A 9 1.69 4.13 -20.41
CA LYS A 9 0.59 3.87 -19.46
C LYS A 9 -0.29 2.70 -19.92
N GLN A 10 -0.96 2.03 -18.97
CA GLN A 10 -1.79 0.83 -19.19
C GLN A 10 -2.76 0.93 -20.38
N LYS A 11 -3.45 2.06 -20.52
CA LYS A 11 -4.43 2.28 -21.60
C LYS A 11 -3.83 2.31 -23.02
N ASN A 12 -2.52 2.41 -23.15
CA ASN A 12 -1.82 2.58 -24.42
C ASN A 12 -0.97 1.35 -24.80
N ILE A 13 -1.02 0.26 -24.02
CA ILE A 13 -0.22 -0.94 -24.30
C ILE A 13 -0.66 -1.59 -25.61
N LYS A 14 0.31 -1.94 -26.44
CA LYS A 14 0.18 -2.75 -27.65
C LYS A 14 0.68 -4.18 -27.35
N PRO A 15 0.21 -5.20 -28.08
CA PRO A 15 0.68 -6.58 -27.91
C PRO A 15 2.20 -6.77 -28.09
N THR A 16 2.84 -5.86 -28.83
CA THR A 16 4.28 -5.87 -29.09
C THR A 16 5.12 -5.21 -27.98
N ASP A 17 4.49 -4.53 -27.02
CA ASP A 17 5.22 -3.86 -25.95
C ASP A 17 5.70 -4.87 -24.89
N ASN A 18 6.90 -4.67 -24.34
CA ASN A 18 7.43 -5.51 -23.26
C ASN A 18 6.60 -5.32 -21.97
N PRO A 19 5.83 -6.32 -21.51
CA PRO A 19 4.92 -6.17 -20.38
C PRO A 19 5.63 -5.91 -19.06
N ILE A 20 6.95 -6.13 -18.97
CA ILE A 20 7.74 -5.86 -17.77
C ILE A 20 7.96 -4.35 -17.59
N GLU A 21 8.09 -3.60 -18.68
CA GLU A 21 8.54 -2.20 -18.69
C GLU A 21 7.38 -1.19 -18.85
N VAL A 22 6.20 -1.66 -19.26
CA VAL A 22 5.05 -0.79 -19.53
C VAL A 22 3.83 -1.15 -18.69
N GLY A 23 2.85 -0.24 -18.69
CA GLY A 23 1.52 -0.51 -18.19
C GLY A 23 1.30 -0.11 -16.75
N ASP A 24 1.03 -1.11 -15.92
CA ASP A 24 0.81 -1.02 -14.48
C ASP A 24 2.11 -0.64 -13.74
N GLN A 25 2.72 0.50 -14.07
CA GLN A 25 3.94 0.98 -13.42
C GLN A 25 3.59 2.07 -12.41
N TRP A 26 3.96 1.86 -11.16
CA TRP A 26 3.58 2.70 -10.02
C TRP A 26 4.77 2.91 -9.08
N ASN A 27 4.66 3.95 -8.26
CA ASN A 27 5.54 4.17 -7.13
C ASN A 27 4.69 4.07 -5.88
N ILE A 28 4.92 3.04 -5.06
CA ILE A 28 4.32 2.95 -3.73
C ILE A 28 5.29 3.64 -2.77
N SER A 29 4.84 4.70 -2.11
CA SER A 29 5.68 5.50 -1.22
C SER A 29 5.11 5.54 0.20
N GLY A 30 6.02 5.49 1.17
CA GLY A 30 5.76 5.72 2.58
C GLY A 30 6.50 6.97 3.04
N ILE A 31 5.80 7.89 3.69
CA ILE A 31 6.36 9.16 4.14
C ILE A 31 6.08 9.30 5.63
N ASP A 32 7.08 9.73 6.40
CA ASP A 32 6.87 10.09 7.81
C ASP A 32 5.94 11.31 7.90
N PRO A 33 4.78 11.21 8.59
CA PRO A 33 3.83 12.31 8.68
C PRO A 33 4.41 13.58 9.33
N PHE A 34 5.48 13.50 10.12
CA PHE A 34 6.08 14.64 10.81
C PHE A 34 7.23 15.26 10.03
N SER A 35 8.32 14.52 9.86
CA SER A 35 9.52 15.03 9.18
C SER A 35 9.35 15.19 7.67
N LYS A 36 8.30 14.59 7.10
CA LYS A 36 8.06 14.50 5.64
C LYS A 36 9.17 13.76 4.89
N LEU A 37 10.02 13.02 5.60
CA LEU A 37 11.03 12.17 4.99
C LEU A 37 10.38 10.99 4.28
N LEU A 38 10.91 10.66 3.10
CA LEU A 38 10.54 9.45 2.37
C LEU A 38 11.20 8.24 3.04
N LEU A 39 10.38 7.38 3.64
CA LEU A 39 10.84 6.18 4.35
C LEU A 39 11.00 5.00 3.39
N THR A 40 10.09 4.89 2.43
CA THR A 40 9.96 3.74 1.53
C THR A 40 9.57 4.23 0.13
N LEU A 41 10.22 3.66 -0.89
CA LEU A 41 9.86 3.85 -2.29
C LEU A 41 10.00 2.50 -3.00
N VAL A 42 8.89 1.94 -3.44
CA VAL A 42 8.85 0.69 -4.20
C VAL A 42 8.34 1.02 -5.62
N PRO A 43 9.25 1.20 -6.59
CA PRO A 43 8.88 1.39 -7.98
C PRO A 43 8.54 0.04 -8.63
N GLY A 44 7.59 0.05 -9.56
CA GLY A 44 7.23 -1.10 -10.38
C GLY A 44 5.75 -1.43 -10.32
N LYS A 45 5.41 -2.70 -10.55
CA LYS A 45 4.02 -3.14 -10.59
C LYS A 45 3.35 -3.16 -9.22
N ARG A 46 2.03 -2.92 -9.18
CA ARG A 46 1.22 -3.02 -7.94
C ARG A 46 0.88 -4.47 -7.62
N THR A 47 1.90 -5.31 -7.57
CA THR A 47 1.75 -6.70 -7.11
C THR A 47 1.43 -6.70 -5.62
N GLU A 48 0.74 -7.75 -5.16
CA GLU A 48 0.46 -7.93 -3.74
C GLU A 48 1.75 -7.95 -2.92
N ALA A 49 2.79 -8.65 -3.40
CA ALA A 49 4.11 -8.67 -2.77
C ALA A 49 4.72 -7.27 -2.62
N ASN A 50 4.66 -6.43 -3.66
CA ASN A 50 5.17 -5.06 -3.60
C ASN A 50 4.37 -4.18 -2.64
N ILE A 51 3.05 -4.36 -2.58
CA ILE A 51 2.17 -3.64 -1.66
C ILE A 51 2.47 -4.03 -0.21
N HIS A 52 2.51 -5.32 0.11
CA HIS A 52 2.84 -5.80 1.46
C HIS A 52 4.23 -5.35 1.87
N HIS A 53 5.23 -5.49 0.99
CA HIS A 53 6.59 -5.02 1.26
C HIS A 53 6.62 -3.52 1.57
N ALA A 54 5.99 -2.68 0.74
CA ALA A 54 6.01 -1.24 0.94
C ALA A 54 5.35 -0.82 2.25
N VAL A 55 4.19 -1.40 2.59
CA VAL A 55 3.45 -1.08 3.82
C VAL A 55 4.22 -1.54 5.06
N ALA A 56 4.74 -2.77 5.05
CA ALA A 56 5.51 -3.32 6.16
C ALA A 56 6.83 -2.56 6.39
N ASP A 57 7.56 -2.25 5.33
CA ASP A 57 8.81 -1.48 5.39
C ASP A 57 8.57 -0.05 5.91
N THR A 58 7.48 0.60 5.47
CA THR A 58 7.08 1.90 6.00
C THR A 58 6.78 1.81 7.49
N ALA A 59 5.99 0.80 7.91
CA ALA A 59 5.62 0.60 9.30
C ALA A 59 6.84 0.35 10.20
N ALA A 60 7.81 -0.45 9.74
CA ALA A 60 9.03 -0.76 10.48
C ALA A 60 9.94 0.47 10.69
N LYS A 61 9.89 1.45 9.77
CA LYS A 61 10.71 2.67 9.83
C LYS A 61 10.04 3.82 10.58
N LEU A 62 8.73 3.75 10.81
CA LEU A 62 8.05 4.74 11.62
C LEU A 62 8.53 4.64 13.07
N LYS A 63 8.80 5.80 13.68
CA LYS A 63 9.20 5.87 15.08
C LYS A 63 8.11 5.26 15.97
N SER A 64 8.52 4.49 16.97
CA SER A 64 7.60 3.97 17.99
C SER A 64 6.81 5.11 18.65
N GLY A 65 5.49 4.96 18.71
CA GLY A 65 4.58 6.00 19.22
C GLY A 65 4.22 7.10 18.21
N SER A 66 4.73 7.05 16.97
CA SER A 66 4.22 7.92 15.92
C SER A 66 2.72 7.66 15.68
N PRO A 67 1.92 8.71 15.50
CA PRO A 67 0.56 8.61 14.99
C PRO A 67 0.47 7.73 13.74
N LEU A 68 -0.63 6.99 13.64
CA LEU A 68 -0.91 6.18 12.47
C LEU A 68 -0.94 7.05 11.21
N PRO A 69 -0.29 6.63 10.12
CA PRO A 69 -0.26 7.41 8.90
C PRO A 69 -1.62 7.42 8.21
N THR A 70 -1.99 8.56 7.63
CA THR A 70 -3.10 8.62 6.68
C THR A 70 -2.70 7.86 5.41
N THR A 71 -3.55 6.93 4.98
CA THR A 71 -3.28 6.09 3.81
C THR A 71 -4.09 6.57 2.61
N PHE A 72 -3.41 6.83 1.50
CA PHE A 72 -4.02 7.15 0.20
C PHE A 72 -3.72 6.02 -0.77
N THR A 73 -4.76 5.40 -1.33
CA THR A 73 -4.60 4.28 -2.26
C THR A 73 -5.51 4.45 -3.46
N ASP A 74 -5.20 3.73 -4.53
CA ASP A 74 -6.01 3.59 -5.74
C ASP A 74 -7.15 2.56 -5.60
N GLY A 75 -7.35 1.99 -4.40
CA GLY A 75 -8.38 0.99 -4.13
C GLY A 75 -8.00 -0.46 -4.46
N LYS A 76 -6.73 -0.77 -4.78
CA LYS A 76 -6.29 -2.16 -4.96
C LYS A 76 -6.55 -2.98 -3.69
N SER A 77 -7.22 -4.13 -3.83
CA SER A 77 -7.68 -4.97 -2.70
C SER A 77 -6.57 -5.39 -1.73
N ALA A 78 -5.35 -5.62 -2.22
CA ALA A 78 -4.19 -6.02 -1.43
C ALA A 78 -3.79 -4.99 -0.35
N TYR A 79 -4.14 -3.71 -0.50
CA TYR A 79 -3.87 -2.73 0.56
C TYR A 79 -4.61 -3.05 1.86
N LYS A 80 -5.81 -3.65 1.78
CA LYS A 80 -6.62 -3.93 2.96
C LYS A 80 -5.93 -4.91 3.91
N SER A 81 -5.40 -6.01 3.38
CA SER A 81 -4.63 -7.00 4.15
C SER A 81 -3.31 -6.40 4.64
N ALA A 82 -2.53 -5.78 3.74
CA ALA A 82 -1.23 -5.20 4.08
C ALA A 82 -1.31 -4.16 5.22
N ILE A 83 -2.32 -3.28 5.19
CA ILE A 83 -2.53 -2.26 6.24
C ILE A 83 -2.97 -2.92 7.55
N LEU A 84 -3.90 -3.89 7.49
CA LEU A 84 -4.38 -4.60 8.68
C LEU A 84 -3.24 -5.36 9.37
N GLU A 85 -2.38 -6.02 8.61
CA GLU A 85 -1.22 -6.76 9.12
C GLU A 85 -0.17 -5.83 9.75
N SER A 86 0.08 -4.66 9.15
CA SER A 86 1.16 -3.78 9.58
C SER A 86 0.77 -2.79 10.68
N PHE A 87 -0.46 -2.26 10.62
CA PHE A 87 -0.93 -1.19 11.50
C PHE A 87 -2.15 -1.58 12.33
N GLY A 88 -2.86 -2.62 11.92
CA GLY A 88 -4.12 -3.00 12.53
C GLY A 88 -3.97 -4.05 13.64
N ARG A 89 -5.09 -4.29 14.31
CA ARG A 89 -5.29 -5.42 15.23
C ARG A 89 -6.72 -5.89 15.09
N THR A 90 -6.93 -7.20 15.03
CA THR A 90 -8.28 -7.78 15.10
C THR A 90 -8.66 -7.97 16.56
N TYR A 91 -9.90 -7.65 16.90
CA TYR A 91 -10.44 -7.92 18.23
C TYR A 91 -11.87 -8.46 18.10
N PRO A 92 -12.27 -9.39 18.99
CA PRO A 92 -13.63 -9.89 19.00
C PRO A 92 -14.59 -8.79 19.43
N VAL A 93 -15.70 -8.64 18.71
CA VAL A 93 -16.78 -7.74 19.12
C VAL A 93 -17.52 -8.36 20.29
N SER A 94 -17.62 -7.66 21.42
CA SER A 94 -18.48 -8.10 22.52
C SER A 94 -19.94 -7.94 22.09
N ARG A 95 -20.61 -9.03 21.74
CA ARG A 95 -22.05 -9.00 21.47
C ARG A 95 -22.79 -9.09 22.80
N LYS A 96 -23.21 -7.94 23.35
CA LYS A 96 -24.25 -7.97 24.39
C LYS A 96 -25.55 -8.38 23.69
N SER A 97 -26.13 -9.51 24.08
CA SER A 97 -27.46 -9.90 23.63
C SER A 97 -28.48 -8.93 24.22
N LEU A 98 -28.61 -7.75 23.63
CA LEU A 98 -29.80 -6.93 23.86
C LEU A 98 -30.93 -7.71 23.17
N ARG A 99 -31.72 -8.43 23.98
CA ARG A 99 -33.05 -8.86 23.54
C ARG A 99 -33.78 -7.56 23.19
N GLY A 100 -34.16 -7.41 21.91
CA GLY A 100 -35.05 -6.33 21.50
C GLY A 100 -36.28 -6.30 22.41
N ARG A 101 -36.88 -5.11 22.57
CA ARG A 101 -38.10 -4.94 23.37
C ARG A 101 -39.19 -5.85 22.79
N LEU A 102 -39.69 -6.78 23.61
CA LEU A 102 -40.86 -7.62 23.30
C LEU A 102 -42.10 -6.74 23.12
#